data_AF-A0A644W6G2-F1
#
_entry.id   AF-A0A644W6G2-F1
#
_cell.length_a   1.000
_cell.length_b   1.000
_cell.length_c   1.000
_cell.angle_alpha   90.00
_cell.angle_beta   90.00
_cell.angle_gamma   90.00
#
_symmetry.space_group_name_H-M   'P 1'
#
loop_
_entity.id
_entity.type
_entity.pdbx_description
1 polymer ?
#
loop_
_entity_poly.entity_id
_entity_poly.type
_entity_poly.pdbx_seq_one_letter_code
_entity_poly.pdbx_strand_id
1 'polypeptide(L)'
;MDRGTFINIITSGTGSLLLSGLDLTTERLQYDLRKVKIYDNYVRGVNFRKADFLSIRLKVNDELQLERDTENNYDKFAIKVMKNDKFLGYIAAYENIVLAMLMDQGVRLEASVSKVNQVSDKDKYLDNVFTVQVFTKLLVPYNHVEKNDLRTKRADDAADIYRQGTIIE
;
A
#
# COMPACT_ATOMS: atom_id res chain seq x y z
N MET A 1 22.13 23.38 41.53
CA MET A 1 20.82 22.83 41.92
C MET A 1 20.97 21.33 42.07
N ASP A 2 20.66 20.81 43.25
CA ASP A 2 20.77 19.39 43.56
C ASP A 2 19.55 18.61 43.03
N ARG A 3 19.78 17.39 42.55
CA ARG A 3 18.74 16.56 41.90
C ARG A 3 17.62 16.18 42.88
N GLY A 4 17.94 16.05 44.17
CA GLY A 4 16.96 15.79 45.22
C GLY A 4 16.02 16.97 45.47
N THR A 5 16.53 18.21 45.33
CA THR A 5 15.73 19.42 45.50
C THR A 5 14.74 19.62 44.35
N PHE A 6 15.13 19.25 43.12
CA PHE A 6 14.27 19.39 41.94
C PHE A 6 13.03 18.47 41.99
N ILE A 7 13.19 17.20 42.40
CA ILE A 7 12.06 16.28 42.51
C ILE A 7 11.11 16.69 43.64
N ASN A 8 11.64 17.10 44.80
CA ASN A 8 10.78 17.54 45.90
C ASN A 8 9.94 18.78 45.55
N ILE A 9 10.45 19.71 44.74
CA ILE A 9 9.69 20.87 44.26
C ILE A 9 8.54 20.48 43.30
N ILE A 10 8.71 19.42 42.50
CA ILE A 10 7.65 18.89 41.63
C ILE A 10 6.60 18.11 42.44
N THR A 11 7.02 17.40 43.49
CA THR A 11 6.13 16.54 44.29
C THR A 11 5.35 17.29 45.38
N SER A 12 5.84 18.43 45.89
CA SER A 12 5.21 19.19 46.99
C SER A 12 4.23 20.30 46.55
N GLY A 13 3.61 20.17 45.38
CA GLY A 13 2.30 20.78 45.12
C GLY A 13 2.23 22.30 44.92
N THR A 14 3.36 23.00 44.82
CA THR A 14 3.37 24.47 44.62
C THR A 14 3.88 24.94 43.25
N GLY A 15 4.42 24.03 42.43
CA GLY A 15 4.84 24.31 41.04
C GLY A 15 3.81 23.94 39.95
N SER A 16 2.69 23.30 40.30
CA SER A 16 1.74 22.73 39.32
C SER A 16 0.76 23.74 38.72
N LEU A 17 0.80 25.02 39.10
CA LEU A 17 -0.25 26.01 38.76
C LEU A 17 0.17 27.09 37.74
N LEU A 18 1.36 27.00 37.13
CA LEU A 18 1.81 27.93 36.10
C LEU A 18 1.86 27.35 34.67
N LEU A 19 1.36 26.12 34.47
CA LEU A 19 1.08 25.58 33.12
C LEU A 19 -0.42 25.45 32.81
N SER A 20 -1.27 26.10 33.61
CA SER A 20 -2.74 26.06 33.47
C SER A 20 -3.30 26.98 32.38
N GLY A 21 -2.46 27.70 31.64
CA GLY A 21 -2.87 28.78 30.72
C GLY A 21 -2.31 28.72 29.31
N LEU A 22 -1.53 27.68 28.97
CA LEU A 22 -1.38 27.29 27.59
C LEU A 22 -2.44 26.22 27.35
N ASP A 23 -3.53 26.58 26.70
CA ASP A 23 -4.43 25.64 26.03
C ASP A 23 -3.61 24.88 24.99
N LEU A 24 -2.83 23.91 25.47
CA LEU A 24 -2.46 22.75 24.69
C LEU A 24 -3.76 21.95 24.56
N THR A 25 -4.61 22.39 23.65
CA THR A 25 -5.56 21.51 22.96
C THR A 25 -4.71 20.52 22.16
N THR A 26 -3.97 19.66 22.86
CA THR A 26 -3.45 18.44 22.28
C THR A 26 -4.67 17.59 22.00
N GLU A 27 -5.28 17.79 20.84
CA GLU A 27 -6.13 16.78 20.24
C GLU A 27 -5.31 15.49 20.26
N ARG A 28 -5.68 14.58 21.16
CA ARG A 28 -5.03 13.29 21.29
C ARG A 28 -5.44 12.50 20.05
N LEU A 29 -4.70 12.67 18.96
CA LEU A 29 -4.86 11.89 17.73
C LEU A 29 -4.76 10.42 18.13
N GLN A 30 -5.91 9.74 18.14
CA GLN A 30 -5.95 8.30 18.34
C GLN A 30 -5.57 7.65 17.02
N TYR A 31 -4.51 6.85 17.02
CA TYR A 31 -4.07 6.10 15.84
C TYR A 31 -4.50 4.64 15.97
N ASP A 32 -5.00 4.10 14.86
CA ASP A 32 -5.39 2.70 14.75
C ASP A 32 -4.56 2.02 13.66
N LEU A 33 -4.07 0.80 13.93
CA LEU A 33 -3.29 0.04 12.96
C LEU A 33 -4.24 -0.68 12.01
N ARG A 34 -4.38 -0.16 10.79
CA ARG A 34 -5.33 -0.68 9.80
C ARG A 34 -4.63 -1.30 8.61
N LYS A 35 -5.23 -2.36 8.07
CA LYS A 35 -4.85 -2.91 6.78
C LYS A 35 -5.37 -2.00 5.68
N VAL A 36 -4.46 -1.42 4.90
CA VAL A 36 -4.76 -0.45 3.84
C VAL A 36 -4.33 -1.03 2.49
N LYS A 37 -5.22 -0.98 1.49
CA LYS A 37 -4.87 -1.30 0.10
C LYS A 37 -4.03 -0.16 -0.46
N ILE A 38 -2.80 -0.45 -0.87
CA ILE A 38 -1.85 0.54 -1.39
C ILE A 38 -1.58 0.39 -2.88
N TYR A 39 -2.00 -0.73 -3.48
CA TYR A 39 -1.80 -1.00 -4.91
C TYR A 39 -2.85 -2.00 -5.42
N ASP A 40 -3.26 -1.85 -6.68
CA ASP A 40 -4.16 -2.78 -7.40
C ASP A 40 -3.98 -2.58 -8.90
N ASN A 41 -3.22 -3.46 -9.56
CA ASN A 41 -3.00 -3.38 -11.01
C ASN A 41 -2.64 -4.75 -11.63
N TYR A 42 -2.52 -4.79 -12.94
CA TYR A 42 -2.13 -5.95 -13.74
C TYR A 42 -0.67 -6.35 -13.54
N VAL A 43 -0.44 -7.64 -13.36
CA VAL A 43 0.90 -8.22 -13.37
C VAL A 43 1.45 -8.18 -14.78
N ARG A 44 2.70 -7.71 -14.94
CA ARG A 44 3.40 -7.62 -16.23
C ARG A 44 4.25 -8.87 -16.46
N GLY A 45 4.47 -9.19 -17.73
CA GLY A 45 5.32 -10.32 -18.12
C GLY A 45 4.71 -11.72 -18.01
N VAL A 46 3.42 -11.83 -17.66
CA VAL A 46 2.69 -13.12 -17.55
C VAL A 46 2.75 -13.92 -18.86
N ASN A 47 2.75 -13.23 -20.01
CA ASN A 47 2.84 -13.85 -21.33
C ASN A 47 4.15 -14.62 -21.58
N PHE A 48 5.26 -14.25 -20.93
CA PHE A 48 6.52 -14.99 -21.03
C PHE A 48 6.51 -16.26 -20.17
N ARG A 49 5.52 -16.42 -19.28
CA ARG A 49 5.39 -17.52 -18.31
C ARG A 49 4.01 -18.18 -18.34
N LYS A 50 3.41 -18.25 -19.53
CA LYS A 50 2.06 -18.84 -19.72
C LYS A 50 1.94 -20.26 -19.15
N ALA A 51 2.96 -21.11 -19.33
CA ALA A 51 2.93 -22.48 -18.82
C ALA A 51 2.81 -22.53 -17.29
N ASP A 52 3.57 -21.69 -16.59
CA ASP A 52 3.54 -21.60 -15.12
C ASP A 52 2.20 -21.05 -14.65
N PHE A 53 1.71 -19.97 -15.26
CA PHE A 53 0.41 -19.37 -14.96
C PHE A 53 -0.75 -20.37 -15.13
N LEU A 54 -0.80 -21.07 -16.27
CA LEU A 54 -1.86 -22.05 -16.57
C LEU A 54 -1.82 -23.26 -15.63
N SER A 55 -0.65 -23.62 -15.11
CA SER A 55 -0.51 -24.75 -14.20
C SER A 55 -1.11 -24.51 -12.81
N ILE A 56 -1.15 -23.26 -12.34
CA ILE A 56 -1.54 -22.92 -10.96
C ILE A 56 -3.06 -22.73 -10.80
N ARG A 57 -3.79 -22.46 -11.89
CA ARG A 57 -5.23 -22.16 -11.87
C ARG A 57 -5.61 -21.14 -10.78
N LEU A 58 -5.00 -19.96 -10.86
CA LEU A 58 -5.23 -18.87 -9.91
C LEU A 58 -6.72 -18.53 -9.76
N LYS A 59 -7.14 -18.24 -8.53
CA LYS A 59 -8.46 -17.77 -8.15
C LYS A 59 -8.36 -16.40 -7.48
N VAL A 60 -9.46 -15.67 -7.49
CA VAL A 60 -9.58 -14.40 -6.76
C VAL A 60 -9.35 -14.65 -5.28
N ASN A 61 -8.62 -13.73 -4.63
CA ASN A 61 -8.15 -13.79 -3.25
C ASN A 61 -7.06 -14.84 -2.96
N ASP A 62 -6.52 -15.54 -3.95
CA ASP A 62 -5.33 -16.35 -3.73
C ASP A 62 -4.18 -15.47 -3.25
N GLU A 63 -3.55 -15.86 -2.14
CA GLU A 63 -2.38 -15.15 -1.61
C GLU A 63 -1.20 -15.27 -2.58
N LEU A 64 -0.45 -14.19 -2.72
CA LEU A 64 0.74 -14.11 -3.57
C LEU A 64 1.93 -13.66 -2.72
N GLN A 65 3.12 -14.13 -3.10
CA GLN A 65 4.37 -13.68 -2.50
C GLN A 65 5.00 -12.63 -3.39
N LEU A 66 5.45 -11.53 -2.79
CA LEU A 66 6.24 -10.51 -3.44
C LEU A 66 7.70 -10.69 -3.05
N GLU A 67 8.60 -10.68 -4.02
CA GLU A 67 10.03 -10.85 -3.81
C GLU A 67 10.81 -9.75 -4.53
N ARG A 68 11.74 -9.10 -3.83
CA ARG A 68 12.62 -8.10 -4.44
C ARG A 68 13.62 -8.78 -5.37
N ASP A 69 13.76 -8.25 -6.57
CA ASP A 69 14.77 -8.65 -7.56
C ASP A 69 15.79 -7.52 -7.73
N THR A 70 16.72 -7.41 -6.78
CA THR A 70 17.72 -6.33 -6.73
C THR A 70 18.83 -6.50 -7.78
N GLU A 71 19.01 -7.73 -8.27
CA GLU A 71 20.00 -8.09 -9.29
C GLU A 71 19.49 -7.90 -10.72
N ASN A 72 18.23 -7.45 -10.88
CA ASN A 72 17.67 -7.18 -12.19
C ASN A 72 18.51 -6.12 -12.94
N ASN A 73 18.88 -6.45 -14.17
CA ASN A 73 19.72 -5.59 -15.01
C ASN A 73 18.93 -4.45 -15.67
N TYR A 74 17.60 -4.59 -15.77
CA TYR A 74 16.74 -3.63 -16.47
C TYR A 74 16.05 -2.67 -15.51
N ASP A 75 15.65 -3.13 -14.33
CA ASP A 75 14.91 -2.34 -13.35
C ASP A 75 15.33 -2.65 -11.91
N LYS A 76 16.00 -1.71 -11.24
CA LYS A 76 16.47 -1.87 -9.85
C LYS A 76 15.35 -1.95 -8.81
N PHE A 77 14.15 -1.53 -9.16
CA PHE A 77 12.96 -1.62 -8.31
C PHE A 77 12.08 -2.83 -8.66
N ALA A 78 12.58 -3.78 -9.46
CA ALA A 78 11.83 -4.96 -9.87
C ALA A 78 11.30 -5.79 -8.67
N ILE A 79 10.01 -6.11 -8.70
CA ILE A 79 9.35 -6.95 -7.69
C ILE A 79 8.70 -8.13 -8.42
N LYS A 80 9.18 -9.33 -8.12
CA LYS A 80 8.62 -10.59 -8.63
C LYS A 80 7.33 -10.91 -7.89
N VAL A 81 6.34 -11.37 -8.64
CA VAL A 81 5.10 -11.95 -8.15
C VAL A 81 5.22 -13.47 -8.23
N MET A 82 5.14 -14.13 -7.09
CA MET A 82 5.38 -15.55 -6.92
C MET A 82 4.14 -16.25 -6.33
N LYS A 83 3.94 -17.53 -6.70
CA LYS A 83 2.96 -18.42 -6.07
C LYS A 83 3.49 -19.84 -6.05
N ASN A 84 3.52 -20.49 -4.88
CA ASN A 84 4.00 -21.87 -4.72
C ASN A 84 5.38 -22.08 -5.41
N ASP A 85 6.33 -21.19 -5.12
CA ASP A 85 7.68 -21.16 -5.71
C ASP A 85 7.75 -20.93 -7.23
N LYS A 86 6.62 -20.66 -7.89
CA LYS A 86 6.56 -20.32 -9.31
C LYS A 86 6.48 -18.82 -9.53
N PHE A 87 7.32 -18.34 -10.44
CA PHE A 87 7.34 -16.96 -10.89
C PHE A 87 6.22 -16.69 -11.91
N LEU A 88 5.38 -15.71 -11.63
CA LEU A 88 4.20 -15.37 -12.43
C LEU A 88 4.35 -14.09 -13.26
N GLY A 89 5.28 -13.22 -12.87
CA GLY A 89 5.51 -11.95 -13.53
C GLY A 89 6.02 -10.89 -12.55
N TYR A 90 6.03 -9.64 -12.99
CA TYR A 90 6.50 -8.51 -12.20
C TYR A 90 5.35 -7.54 -11.87
N ILE A 91 5.51 -6.80 -10.78
CA ILE A 91 4.79 -5.53 -10.60
C ILE A 91 5.16 -4.59 -11.75
N ALA A 92 4.22 -3.77 -12.22
CA ALA A 92 4.46 -2.86 -13.32
C ALA A 92 5.61 -1.89 -13.03
N ALA A 93 6.49 -1.71 -14.01
CA ALA A 93 7.57 -0.72 -13.95
C ALA A 93 7.00 0.68 -13.74
N TYR A 94 7.79 1.56 -13.11
CA TYR A 94 7.43 2.92 -12.68
C TYR A 94 6.42 2.98 -11.52
N GLU A 95 5.57 1.97 -11.34
CA GLU A 95 4.66 1.86 -10.20
C GLU A 95 5.27 1.08 -9.02
N ASN A 96 6.26 0.23 -9.31
CA ASN A 96 6.95 -0.62 -8.34
C ASN A 96 7.85 0.14 -7.36
N ILE A 97 8.26 1.37 -7.66
CA ILE A 97 9.27 2.12 -6.90
C ILE A 97 8.86 2.26 -5.42
N VAL A 98 7.63 2.70 -5.16
CA VAL A 98 7.14 2.90 -3.78
C VAL A 98 7.06 1.57 -3.04
N LEU A 99 6.56 0.52 -3.70
CA LEU A 99 6.47 -0.81 -3.10
C LEU A 99 7.86 -1.39 -2.80
N ALA A 100 8.83 -1.19 -3.70
CA ALA A 100 10.19 -1.65 -3.54
C ALA A 100 10.86 -0.95 -2.36
N MET A 101 10.73 0.37 -2.27
CA MET A 101 11.24 1.15 -1.14
C MET A 101 10.62 0.69 0.19
N LEU A 102 9.31 0.42 0.23
CA LEU A 102 8.66 -0.11 1.43
C LEU A 102 9.26 -1.47 1.82
N MET A 103 9.42 -2.40 0.87
CA MET A 103 10.04 -3.70 1.12
C MET A 103 11.48 -3.59 1.59
N ASP A 104 12.26 -2.69 0.97
CA ASP A 104 13.67 -2.45 1.29
C ASP A 104 13.85 -1.85 2.71
N GLN A 105 12.82 -1.17 3.23
CA GLN A 105 12.75 -0.70 4.63
C GLN A 105 12.17 -1.75 5.61
N GLY A 106 11.90 -2.96 5.14
CA GLY A 106 11.36 -4.05 5.96
C GLY A 106 9.84 -3.98 6.21
N VAL A 107 9.11 -3.14 5.46
CA VAL A 107 7.65 -3.09 5.55
C VAL A 107 7.06 -4.38 4.98
N ARG A 108 6.24 -5.07 5.78
CA ARG A 108 5.53 -6.26 5.33
C ARG A 108 4.41 -5.88 4.37
N LEU A 109 4.52 -6.37 3.14
CA LEU A 109 3.48 -6.28 2.13
C LEU A 109 2.72 -7.62 2.05
N GLU A 110 1.40 -7.53 2.01
CA GLU A 110 0.51 -8.67 1.80
C GLU A 110 -0.11 -8.54 0.42
N ALA A 111 0.03 -9.54 -0.44
CA ALA A 111 -0.48 -9.50 -1.81
C ALA A 111 -1.50 -10.63 -2.06
N SER A 112 -2.51 -10.34 -2.87
CA SER A 112 -3.45 -11.36 -3.34
C SER A 112 -4.00 -11.03 -4.72
N VAL A 113 -4.61 -12.03 -5.35
CA VAL A 113 -5.26 -11.86 -6.65
C VAL A 113 -6.55 -11.05 -6.51
N SER A 114 -6.64 -9.91 -7.20
CA SER A 114 -7.84 -9.06 -7.23
C SER A 114 -8.87 -9.55 -8.26
N LYS A 115 -8.38 -9.94 -9.44
CA LYS A 115 -9.18 -10.44 -10.57
C LYS A 115 -8.32 -11.33 -11.46
N VAL A 116 -8.94 -12.36 -12.02
CA VAL A 116 -8.35 -13.23 -13.04
C VAL A 116 -9.18 -13.08 -14.30
N ASN A 117 -8.57 -12.66 -15.41
CA ASN A 117 -9.22 -12.67 -16.72
C ASN A 117 -8.66 -13.85 -17.52
N GLN A 118 -9.42 -14.94 -17.54
CA GLN A 118 -9.18 -16.05 -18.46
C GLN A 118 -10.07 -15.79 -19.68
N VAL A 119 -9.44 -15.33 -20.78
CA VAL A 119 -9.94 -15.24 -22.16
C VAL A 119 -11.45 -14.93 -22.31
N SER A 120 -11.76 -13.72 -22.76
CA SER A 120 -13.01 -13.45 -23.48
C SER A 120 -12.65 -12.76 -24.79
N ASP A 121 -13.03 -13.43 -25.87
CA ASP A 121 -12.84 -13.10 -27.27
C ASP A 121 -13.10 -11.61 -27.58
N LYS A 122 -12.02 -10.84 -27.83
CA LYS A 122 -11.93 -9.73 -28.82
C LYS A 122 -10.66 -8.86 -28.73
N ASP A 123 -9.91 -8.87 -27.61
CA ASP A 123 -8.69 -8.07 -27.46
C ASP A 123 -7.44 -8.94 -27.22
N LYS A 124 -6.71 -9.27 -28.29
CA LYS A 124 -5.49 -10.13 -28.32
C LYS A 124 -4.39 -9.77 -27.31
N TYR A 125 -4.44 -8.60 -26.68
CA TYR A 125 -3.41 -8.13 -25.75
C TYR A 125 -3.70 -8.45 -24.27
N LEU A 126 -4.92 -8.88 -23.93
CA LEU A 126 -5.34 -9.19 -22.55
C LEU A 126 -5.52 -10.70 -22.29
N ASP A 127 -4.99 -11.55 -23.16
CA ASP A 127 -5.03 -13.00 -22.96
C ASP A 127 -4.14 -13.42 -21.78
N ASN A 128 -4.73 -14.13 -20.82
CA ASN A 128 -4.07 -14.69 -19.64
C ASN A 128 -3.42 -13.65 -18.72
N VAL A 129 -4.14 -12.58 -18.43
CA VAL A 129 -3.72 -11.58 -17.46
C VAL A 129 -4.46 -11.74 -16.15
N PHE A 130 -3.79 -11.41 -15.05
CA PHE A 130 -4.40 -11.29 -13.74
C PHE A 130 -3.90 -10.03 -13.06
N THR A 131 -4.63 -9.63 -12.03
CA THR A 131 -4.33 -8.43 -11.25
C THR A 131 -3.93 -8.80 -9.83
N VAL A 132 -2.99 -8.04 -9.29
CA VAL A 132 -2.50 -8.16 -7.92
C VAL A 132 -2.93 -6.92 -7.14
N GLN A 133 -3.50 -7.16 -5.97
CA GLN A 133 -3.73 -6.11 -4.96
C GLN A 133 -2.72 -6.30 -3.83
N VAL A 134 -2.16 -5.18 -3.35
CA VAL A 134 -1.17 -5.17 -2.27
C VAL A 134 -1.68 -4.33 -1.12
N PHE A 135 -1.45 -4.84 0.08
CA PHE A 135 -1.84 -4.23 1.34
C PHE A 135 -0.63 -4.10 2.24
N THR A 136 -0.69 -3.11 3.13
CA THR A 136 0.19 -3.05 4.29
C THR A 136 -0.58 -2.53 5.50
N LYS A 137 0.02 -2.65 6.69
CA LYS A 137 -0.56 -2.13 7.93
C LYS A 137 -0.02 -0.73 8.18
N LEU A 138 -0.90 0.26 8.22
CA LEU A 138 -0.56 1.66 8.46
C LEU A 138 -1.26 2.16 9.73
N LEU A 139 -0.59 3.02 10.48
CA LEU A 139 -1.21 3.79 11.56
C LEU A 139 -2.04 4.91 10.94
N VAL A 140 -3.35 4.88 11.16
CA VAL A 140 -4.31 5.84 10.59
C VAL A 140 -4.96 6.63 11.73
N PRO A 141 -5.03 7.97 11.67
CA PRO A 141 -5.75 8.76 12.67
C PRO A 141 -7.25 8.43 12.63
N TYR A 142 -7.86 8.29 13.79
CA TYR A 142 -9.28 7.90 13.97
C TYR A 142 -10.25 8.97 13.45
N ASN A 143 -9.81 10.23 13.42
CA ASN A 143 -10.61 11.38 13.03
C ASN A 143 -10.79 11.33 11.51
N HIS A 144 -12.01 11.01 11.10
CA HIS A 144 -12.42 10.55 9.78
C HIS A 144 -11.93 11.43 8.63
N VAL A 145 -11.20 10.84 7.68
CA VAL A 145 -11.24 11.28 6.28
C VAL A 145 -12.49 10.65 5.66
N GLU A 146 -13.39 11.47 5.12
CA GLU A 146 -14.63 11.04 4.49
C GLU A 146 -14.42 9.84 3.55
N LYS A 147 -15.30 8.85 3.65
CA LYS A 147 -15.33 7.71 2.72
C LYS A 147 -15.80 8.22 1.37
N ASN A 148 -14.88 8.67 0.53
CA ASN A 148 -15.20 9.02 -0.85
C ASN A 148 -15.34 7.73 -1.70
N ASP A 149 -16.35 7.68 -2.57
CA ASP A 149 -16.74 6.50 -3.39
C ASP A 149 -15.69 6.14 -4.47
N LEU A 150 -14.62 6.95 -4.58
CA LEU A 150 -13.47 6.77 -5.46
C LEU A 150 -12.70 5.46 -5.23
N ARG A 151 -12.89 4.80 -4.08
CA ARG A 151 -12.21 3.55 -3.73
C ARG A 151 -12.79 2.31 -4.44
N THR A 152 -13.91 2.45 -5.14
CA THR A 152 -14.61 1.34 -5.81
C THR A 152 -14.04 0.99 -7.18
N LYS A 153 -13.28 1.88 -7.82
CA LYS A 153 -12.69 1.71 -9.15
C LYS A 153 -11.17 1.63 -9.10
N ARG A 154 -10.56 0.98 -10.10
CA ARG A 154 -9.10 0.87 -10.26
C ARG A 154 -8.52 2.19 -10.73
N ALA A 155 -7.23 2.44 -10.49
CA ALA A 155 -6.57 3.67 -10.94
C ALA A 155 -6.67 3.87 -12.46
N ASP A 156 -6.49 2.80 -13.24
CA ASP A 156 -6.61 2.81 -14.71
C ASP A 156 -8.07 2.83 -15.21
N ASP A 157 -9.02 2.34 -14.40
CA ASP A 157 -10.45 2.27 -14.76
C ASP A 157 -11.26 3.46 -14.20
N ALA A 158 -10.62 4.34 -13.43
CA ALA A 158 -11.24 5.53 -12.87
C ALA A 158 -11.21 6.64 -13.92
N ALA A 159 -12.39 7.16 -14.28
CA ALA A 159 -12.47 8.43 -14.99
C ALA A 159 -11.77 9.51 -14.15
N ASP A 160 -11.02 10.41 -14.78
CA ASP A 160 -10.30 11.50 -14.11
C ASP A 160 -11.28 12.55 -13.56
N ILE A 161 -11.88 12.22 -12.41
CA ILE A 161 -12.92 13.02 -11.72
C ILE A 161 -12.34 14.01 -10.72
N TYR A 162 -11.02 13.98 -10.49
CA TYR A 162 -10.33 14.83 -9.51
C TYR A 162 -9.36 15.84 -10.15
N ARG A 163 -9.09 15.75 -11.46
CA ARG A 163 -8.40 16.80 -12.25
C ARG A 163 -9.34 17.62 -13.13
N GLN A 164 -10.59 17.81 -12.70
CA GLN A 164 -11.49 18.80 -13.29
C GLN A 164 -10.99 20.18 -12.83
N GLY A 165 -9.98 20.72 -13.52
CA GLY A 165 -9.58 22.12 -13.32
C GLY A 165 -10.79 23.02 -13.57
N THR A 166 -10.92 24.09 -12.78
CA THR A 166 -11.93 25.12 -13.07
C THR A 166 -11.55 25.77 -14.39
N ILE A 167 -12.37 25.59 -15.43
CA ILE A 167 -12.28 26.42 -16.63
C ILE A 167 -12.71 27.81 -16.18
N ILE A 168 -11.75 28.73 -16.12
CA ILE A 168 -12.03 30.14 -15.91
C ILE A 168 -12.40 30.67 -17.30
N GLU A 169 -13.70 30.90 -17.54
CA GLU A 169 -14.18 31.62 -18.72
C GLU A 169 -13.83 33.11 -18.67
#